data_AF-A0A2E2N640-F1
#
_entry.id   AF-A0A2E2N640-F1
#
_cell.length_a   1.000
_cell.length_b   1.000
_cell.length_c   1.000
_cell.angle_alpha   90.00
_cell.angle_beta   90.00
_cell.angle_gamma   90.00
#
_symmetry.space_group_name_H-M   'P 1'
#
loop_
_entity.id
_entity.type
_entity.pdbx_description
1 polymer ?
#
loop_
_entity_poly.entity_id
_entity_poly.type
_entity_poly.pdbx_seq_one_letter_code
_entity_poly.pdbx_strand_id
1 'polypeptide(L)'
;MRLRRLDLTRYGKFTDYSIDFGEHESDTPDLHIVYGLNEAGKSTALSAYLDLLFGIEERTRYGFIHQGKVMEIGACLEFEGSAHEFRRVKQRSNSLLDANGQPVNEAVLSVPLAGLTRDC
;
A
#
# COMPACT_ATOMS: atom_id res chain seq x y z
N MET A 1 1.87 12.14 -6.02
CA MET A 1 1.14 10.87 -5.85
C MET A 1 0.23 11.00 -4.63
N ARG A 2 -1.00 10.50 -4.72
CA ARG A 2 -1.98 10.51 -3.61
C ARG A 2 -2.45 9.08 -3.33
N LEU A 3 -2.63 8.73 -2.06
CA LEU A 3 -3.23 7.48 -1.63
C LEU A 3 -4.75 7.69 -1.49
N ARG A 4 -5.53 7.09 -2.39
CA ARG A 4 -7.00 7.17 -2.34
C ARG A 4 -7.57 6.10 -1.40
N ARG A 5 -7.05 4.88 -1.47
CA ARG A 5 -7.48 3.75 -0.64
C ARG A 5 -6.31 2.83 -0.34
N LEU A 6 -6.20 2.35 0.90
CA LEU A 6 -5.28 1.29 1.31
C LEU A 6 -6.07 0.04 1.71
N ASP A 7 -5.80 -1.08 1.06
CA ASP A 7 -6.45 -2.36 1.30
C ASP A 7 -5.49 -3.30 2.04
N LEU A 8 -5.80 -3.57 3.30
CA LEU A 8 -5.07 -4.47 4.19
C LEU A 8 -5.65 -5.89 4.08
N THR A 9 -5.57 -6.47 2.88
CA THR A 9 -6.18 -7.76 2.51
C THR A 9 -5.67 -8.90 3.39
N ARG A 10 -4.34 -9.12 3.45
CA ARG A 10 -3.71 -10.16 4.26
C ARG A 10 -2.36 -9.66 4.78
N TYR A 11 -2.40 -8.81 5.81
CA TYR A 11 -1.19 -8.15 6.31
C TYR A 11 -1.21 -7.88 7.82
N GLY A 12 -0.19 -8.35 8.54
CA GLY A 12 -0.09 -8.16 9.98
C GLY A 12 -1.28 -8.78 10.70
N LYS A 13 -2.01 -7.93 11.43
CA LYS A 13 -3.22 -8.31 12.17
C LYS A 13 -4.51 -8.18 11.34
N PHE A 14 -4.43 -7.61 10.15
CA PHE A 14 -5.60 -7.29 9.34
C PHE A 14 -5.91 -8.44 8.38
N THR A 15 -7.21 -8.60 8.14
CA THR A 15 -7.78 -9.50 7.14
C THR A 15 -8.93 -8.75 6.50
N ASP A 16 -8.84 -8.51 5.19
CA ASP A 16 -9.87 -7.86 4.36
C ASP A 16 -10.41 -6.54 4.95
N TYR A 17 -9.50 -5.64 5.33
CA TYR A 17 -9.85 -4.31 5.85
C TYR A 17 -9.34 -3.20 4.94
N SER A 18 -10.15 -2.18 4.68
CA SER A 18 -9.78 -1.04 3.84
C SER A 18 -9.87 0.28 4.60
N ILE A 19 -8.90 1.16 4.35
CA ILE A 19 -8.93 2.57 4.75
C ILE A 19 -9.16 3.38 3.48
N ASP A 20 -10.34 3.97 3.36
CA ASP A 20 -10.72 4.83 2.24
C ASP A 20 -10.54 6.30 2.63
N PHE A 21 -9.74 7.02 1.84
CA PHE A 21 -9.47 8.45 2.00
C PHE A 21 -10.36 9.30 1.08
N GLY A 22 -11.22 8.69 0.26
CA GLY A 22 -12.14 9.39 -0.62
C GLY A 22 -11.46 10.04 -1.83
N GLU A 23 -12.26 10.72 -2.65
CA GLU A 23 -11.77 11.49 -3.79
C GLU A 23 -11.17 12.81 -3.34
N HIS A 24 -10.19 13.32 -4.08
CA HIS A 24 -9.70 14.67 -3.84
C HIS A 24 -10.73 15.71 -4.32
N GLU A 25 -11.21 16.56 -3.40
CA GLU A 25 -12.05 17.70 -3.75
C GLU A 25 -11.18 18.90 -4.16
N SER A 26 -11.39 19.40 -5.38
CA SER A 26 -10.67 20.59 -5.89
C SER A 26 -10.83 21.78 -4.95
N ASP A 27 -9.78 22.58 -4.82
CA ASP A 27 -9.72 23.76 -3.96
C ASP A 27 -9.86 23.48 -2.45
N THR A 28 -9.69 22.23 -2.01
CA THR A 28 -9.68 21.84 -0.59
C THR A 28 -8.34 21.21 -0.17
N PRO A 29 -7.93 21.34 1.11
CA PRO A 29 -6.75 20.63 1.63
C PRO A 29 -6.98 19.11 1.71
N ASP A 30 -5.98 18.33 1.33
CA ASP A 30 -6.02 16.86 1.30
C ASP A 30 -5.26 16.25 2.50
N LEU A 31 -5.65 16.62 3.72
CA LEU A 31 -5.04 16.14 4.96
C LEU A 31 -5.94 15.11 5.65
N HIS A 32 -5.45 13.87 5.76
CA HIS A 32 -6.13 12.80 6.47
C HIS A 32 -5.40 12.41 7.75
N ILE A 33 -6.14 12.27 8.85
CA ILE A 33 -5.61 11.83 10.15
C ILE A 33 -6.18 10.45 10.49
N VAL A 34 -5.31 9.44 10.54
CA VAL A 34 -5.67 8.11 11.02
C VAL A 34 -5.40 8.03 12.52
N TYR A 35 -6.46 8.00 13.33
CA TYR A 35 -6.37 7.94 14.80
C TYR A 35 -7.06 6.71 15.37
N GLY A 36 -6.74 6.37 16.63
CA GLY A 36 -7.29 5.22 17.33
C GLY A 36 -6.46 4.87 18.56
N LEU A 37 -6.93 3.91 19.35
CA LEU A 37 -6.20 3.44 20.55
C LEU A 37 -4.81 2.88 20.20
N ASN A 38 -3.96 2.75 21.21
CA ASN A 38 -2.73 1.97 21.05
C ASN A 38 -3.10 0.56 20.57
N GLU A 39 -2.24 -0.02 19.73
CA GLU A 39 -2.46 -1.34 19.11
C GLU A 39 -3.67 -1.43 18.16
N ALA A 40 -4.37 -0.32 17.89
CA ALA A 40 -5.44 -0.26 16.88
C ALA A 40 -4.95 -0.58 15.45
N GLY A 41 -3.64 -0.57 15.22
CA GLY A 41 -3.04 -0.99 13.94
C GLY A 41 -2.53 0.15 13.07
N LYS A 42 -2.47 1.37 13.59
CA LYS A 42 -1.96 2.56 12.87
C LYS A 42 -0.56 2.36 12.30
N SER A 43 0.40 1.92 13.13
CA SER A 43 1.77 1.64 12.69
C SER A 43 1.84 0.47 11.69
N THR A 44 0.93 -0.50 11.82
CA THR A 44 0.80 -1.61 10.86
C THR A 44 0.29 -1.11 9.51
N ALA A 45 -0.70 -0.21 9.49
CA ALA A 45 -1.22 0.39 8.26
C ALA A 45 -0.16 1.25 7.56
N LEU A 46 0.60 2.05 8.31
CA LEU A 46 1.73 2.82 7.76
C LEU A 46 2.80 1.88 7.15
N SER A 47 3.13 0.79 7.83
CA SER A 47 4.11 -0.18 7.32
C SER A 47 3.60 -0.89 6.07
N ALA A 48 2.30 -1.19 6.00
CA ALA A 48 1.68 -1.75 4.80
C ALA A 48 1.75 -0.78 3.61
N TYR A 49 1.51 0.52 3.84
CA TYR A 49 1.67 1.53 2.79
C TYR A 49 3.12 1.61 2.28
N LEU A 50 4.11 1.57 3.17
CA LEU A 50 5.52 1.53 2.76
C LEU A 50 5.87 0.23 2.01
N ASP A 51 5.39 -0.92 2.48
CA ASP A 51 5.59 -2.21 1.81
C ASP A 51 4.89 -2.28 0.45
N LEU A 52 3.74 -1.62 0.27
CA LEU A 52 3.09 -1.48 -1.03
C LEU A 52 4.02 -0.75 -2.01
N LEU A 53 4.60 0.38 -1.60
CA LEU A 53 5.42 1.24 -2.46
C LEU A 53 6.79 0.64 -2.77
N PHE A 54 7.45 0.06 -1.76
CA PHE A 54 8.85 -0.37 -1.86
C PHE A 54 9.05 -1.89 -1.87
N GLY A 55 7.95 -2.65 -1.75
CA GLY A 55 7.96 -4.11 -1.67
C GLY A 55 7.92 -4.63 -0.23
N ILE A 56 7.33 -5.82 -0.06
CA ILE A 56 7.31 -6.53 1.22
C ILE A 56 8.68 -7.19 1.43
N GLU A 57 9.37 -6.83 2.51
CA GLU A 57 10.66 -7.39 2.87
C GLU A 57 10.62 -8.92 3.02
N GLU A 58 11.72 -9.59 2.64
CA GLU A 58 11.83 -11.05 2.76
C GLU A 58 11.62 -11.51 4.22
N ARG A 59 12.18 -10.75 5.16
CA ARG A 59 12.03 -10.92 6.62
C ARG A 59 11.11 -9.85 7.21
N THR A 60 9.84 -9.90 6.86
CA THR A 60 8.82 -9.02 7.45
C THR A 60 8.34 -9.53 8.81
N ARG A 61 8.21 -8.62 9.79
CA ARG A 61 7.58 -8.89 11.10
C ARG A 61 6.05 -8.95 11.03
N TYR A 62 5.45 -8.60 9.90
CA TYR A 62 4.00 -8.54 9.71
C TYR A 62 3.39 -9.83 9.14
N GLY A 63 4.18 -10.90 9.04
CA GLY A 63 3.70 -12.20 8.57
C GLY A 63 3.11 -13.12 9.65
N PHE A 64 2.77 -12.63 10.83
CA PHE A 64 2.44 -13.50 11.97
C PHE A 64 1.09 -14.24 11.85
N ILE A 65 0.05 -13.61 11.29
CA ILE A 65 -1.22 -14.29 10.93
C ILE A 65 -1.13 -14.88 9.53
N HIS A 66 -0.67 -14.07 8.56
CA HIS A 66 -0.61 -14.43 7.14
C HIS A 66 0.85 -14.63 6.72
N GLN A 67 1.26 -15.86 6.42
CA GLN A 67 2.68 -16.20 6.19
C GLN A 67 3.03 -16.37 4.71
N GLY A 68 4.21 -15.88 4.33
CA GLY A 68 4.78 -16.15 3.01
C GLY A 68 3.92 -15.61 1.87
N LYS A 69 3.67 -16.43 0.85
CA LYS A 69 3.05 -16.01 -0.42
C LYS A 69 1.60 -15.57 -0.32
N VAL A 70 0.92 -15.80 0.81
CA VAL A 70 -0.46 -15.34 0.99
C VAL A 70 -0.54 -13.88 1.43
N MET A 71 0.58 -13.27 1.85
CA MET A 71 0.59 -11.86 2.23
C MET A 71 0.28 -10.98 1.02
N GLU A 72 -0.67 -10.06 1.20
CA GLU A 72 -1.17 -9.19 0.15
C GLU A 72 -1.61 -7.84 0.74
N ILE A 73 -1.25 -6.78 0.03
CA ILE A 73 -1.65 -5.39 0.30
C ILE A 73 -2.18 -4.83 -1.01
N GLY A 74 -3.39 -4.29 -1.03
CA GLY A 74 -3.93 -3.55 -2.17
C GLY A 74 -3.90 -2.05 -1.92
N ALA A 75 -4.00 -1.26 -2.99
CA ALA A 75 -4.27 0.16 -2.89
C ALA A 75 -4.77 0.74 -4.22
N CYS A 76 -5.50 1.83 -4.09
CA CYS A 76 -5.78 2.75 -5.18
C CYS A 76 -4.90 4.00 -5.02
N LEU A 77 -3.99 4.22 -5.99
CA LEU A 77 -3.08 5.37 -6.02
C LEU A 77 -3.46 6.31 -7.16
N GLU A 78 -3.44 7.61 -6.90
CA GLU A 78 -3.73 8.64 -7.89
C GLU A 78 -2.42 9.37 -8.27
N PHE A 79 -2.05 9.30 -9.54
CA PHE A 79 -0.93 10.03 -10.13
C PHE A 79 -1.09 10.13 -11.65
N GLU A 80 -0.43 11.11 -12.27
CA GLU A 80 -0.57 11.41 -13.71
C GLU A 80 -2.04 11.63 -14.14
N GLY A 81 -2.85 12.17 -13.23
CA GLY A 81 -4.27 12.46 -13.47
C GLY A 81 -5.18 11.23 -13.56
N SER A 82 -4.68 10.03 -13.21
CA SER A 82 -5.46 8.78 -13.25
C SER A 82 -5.37 8.02 -11.93
N ALA A 83 -6.39 7.23 -11.64
CA ALA A 83 -6.41 6.29 -10.54
C ALA A 83 -5.89 4.92 -11.00
N HIS A 84 -4.99 4.33 -10.21
CA HIS A 84 -4.32 3.07 -10.51
C HIS A 84 -4.55 2.09 -9.36
N GLU A 85 -5.10 0.93 -9.68
CA GLU A 85 -5.31 -0.17 -8.74
C GLU A 85 -4.09 -1.09 -8.73
N PHE A 86 -3.48 -1.25 -7.57
CA PHE A 86 -2.31 -2.08 -7.37
C PHE A 86 -2.52 -3.11 -6.27
N ARG A 87 -1.86 -4.26 -6.43
CA ARG A 87 -1.68 -5.23 -5.36
C ARG A 87 -0.21 -5.59 -5.21
N ARG A 88 0.27 -5.62 -3.99
CA ARG A 88 1.60 -6.07 -3.63
C ARG A 88 1.48 -7.41 -2.91
N VAL A 89 2.15 -8.42 -3.45
CA VAL A 89 2.23 -9.76 -2.85
C VAL A 89 3.65 -10.06 -2.39
N LYS A 90 3.83 -10.89 -1.35
CA LYS A 90 5.18 -11.23 -0.86
C LYS A 90 5.89 -12.21 -1.79
N GLN A 91 6.70 -11.67 -2.69
CA GLN A 91 7.58 -12.42 -3.59
C GLN A 91 8.85 -11.63 -3.95
N ARG A 92 9.90 -12.34 -4.39
CA ARG A 92 11.22 -11.73 -4.69
C ARG A 92 11.24 -10.89 -5.97
N SER A 93 10.38 -11.20 -6.93
CA SER A 93 10.30 -10.52 -8.22
C SER A 93 8.85 -10.44 -8.69
N ASN A 94 8.54 -9.48 -9.56
CA ASN A 94 7.19 -9.30 -10.12
C ASN A 94 6.11 -9.09 -9.06
N SER A 95 6.48 -8.51 -7.91
CA SER A 95 5.65 -8.45 -6.69
C SER A 95 4.52 -7.43 -6.73
N LEU A 96 4.63 -6.42 -7.60
CA LEU A 96 3.56 -5.47 -7.89
C LEU A 96 2.68 -6.01 -9.01
N LEU A 97 1.38 -6.02 -8.79
CA LEU A 97 0.36 -6.48 -9.72
C LEU A 97 -0.64 -5.36 -9.99
N ASP A 98 -1.24 -5.36 -11.17
CA ASP A 98 -2.38 -4.51 -11.51
C ASP A 98 -3.73 -5.07 -11.00
N ALA A 99 -4.83 -4.40 -11.35
CA ALA A 99 -6.19 -4.82 -11.05
C ALA A 99 -6.54 -6.24 -11.56
N ASN A 100 -5.91 -6.67 -12.65
CA ASN A 100 -6.13 -7.97 -13.29
C ASN A 100 -5.22 -9.06 -12.70
N GLY A 101 -4.36 -8.72 -11.74
CA GLY A 101 -3.39 -9.64 -11.15
C GLY A 101 -2.16 -9.88 -12.05
N GLN A 102 -1.94 -9.04 -13.07
CA GLN A 102 -0.78 -9.12 -13.93
C GLN A 102 0.40 -8.37 -13.32
N PRO A 103 1.62 -8.92 -13.34
CA PRO A 103 2.79 -8.20 -12.90
C PRO A 103 3.02 -6.90 -13.67
N VAL A 104 3.30 -5.84 -12.93
CA VAL A 104 3.70 -4.54 -13.48
C VAL A 104 5.15 -4.24 -13.10
N ASN A 105 5.80 -3.45 -13.94
CA ASN A 105 7.17 -3.01 -13.67
C ASN A 105 7.18 -2.02 -12.49
N GLU A 106 8.05 -2.22 -11.51
CA GLU A 106 8.25 -1.32 -10.35
C GLU A 106 8.52 0.13 -10.78
N ALA A 107 9.09 0.34 -11.98
CA ALA A 107 9.32 1.67 -12.56
C ALA A 107 8.04 2.51 -12.68
N VAL A 108 6.85 1.92 -12.69
CA VAL A 108 5.59 2.68 -12.66
C VAL A 108 5.46 3.55 -11.41
N LEU A 109 6.05 3.11 -10.29
CA LEU A 109 6.05 3.86 -9.03
C LEU A 109 7.25 4.80 -8.90
N SER A 110 8.30 4.68 -9.71
CA SER A 110 9.54 5.46 -9.53
C SER A 110 9.36 6.95 -9.83
N VAL A 111 8.65 7.28 -10.91
CA VAL A 111 8.31 8.66 -11.29
C VAL A 111 7.45 9.35 -10.21
N PRO A 112 6.30 8.78 -9.78
CA PRO A 112 5.48 9.42 -8.76
C PRO A 112 6.15 9.50 -7.38
N LEU A 113 7.13 8.64 -7.09
CA LEU A 113 7.94 8.71 -5.86
C LEU A 113 9.05 9.77 -5.92
N ALA A 114 9.39 10.31 -7.10
CA ALA A 114 10.36 11.39 -7.26
C ALA A 114 11.70 11.18 -6.51
N GLY A 115 12.20 9.94 -6.48
CA GLY A 115 13.47 9.59 -5.82
C GLY A 115 13.36 9.29 -4.32
N LEU A 116 12.16 9.30 -3.74
CA LEU A 116 11.94 8.86 -2.36
C LEU A 116 12.31 7.38 -2.19
N THR A 117 12.89 7.07 -1.04
CA THR A 117 13.15 5.70 -0.60
C THR A 117 12.41 5.42 0.69
N ARG A 118 12.40 4.16 1.12
CA ARG A 118 11.73 3.74 2.37
C ARG A 118 12.23 4.47 3.62
N ASP A 119 13.51 4.87 3.64
CA ASP A 119 14.18 5.46 4.81
C ASP A 119 14.35 6.97 4.71
N CYS A 120 13.83 7.60 3.65
CA CYS A 120 13.92 9.04 3.41
C CYS A 120 12.82 9.85 4.11
#